data_AF-A0A958Q5M5-F1
#
_entry.id   AF-A0A958Q5M5-F1
#
_cell.length_a   1.000
_cell.length_b   1.000
_cell.length_c   1.000
_cell.angle_alpha   90.00
_cell.angle_beta   90.00
_cell.angle_gamma   90.00
#
_symmetry.space_group_name_H-M   'P 1'
#
loop_
_entity.id
_entity.type
_entity.pdbx_description
1 polymer ?
#
loop_
_entity_poly.entity_id
_entity_poly.type
_entity_poly.pdbx_seq_one_letter_code
_entity_poly.pdbx_strand_id
1 'polypeptide(L)' 'MSVRAFLITMVLLFAVSPVLVCADEVTTDSGLRYVDHLKGTGAEAANGKRVSVHYTGWLDNGGKKGKKFDSSYDRQ' A
#
# COMPACT_ATOMS: atom_id res chain seq x y z
N MET A 1 -29.43 52.19 -11.79
CA MET A 1 -30.63 51.41 -12.20
C MET A 1 -30.18 50.33 -13.17
N SER A 2 -30.38 49.05 -12.80
CA SER A 2 -30.60 47.89 -13.70
C SER A 2 -29.48 47.55 -14.72
N VAL A 3 -28.86 46.36 -14.78
CA VAL A 3 -29.46 45.01 -14.94
C VAL A 3 -28.36 43.92 -14.81
N ARG A 4 -28.56 42.99 -13.86
CA ARG A 4 -28.40 41.50 -13.90
C ARG A 4 -27.07 40.80 -14.27
N ALA A 5 -26.57 40.06 -13.26
CA ALA A 5 -26.35 38.60 -13.25
C ALA A 5 -25.67 37.93 -14.46
N PHE A 6 -24.41 37.52 -14.26
CA PHE A 6 -23.82 36.36 -14.92
C PHE A 6 -23.12 35.49 -13.86
N LEU A 7 -23.94 34.71 -13.15
CA LEU A 7 -23.53 33.38 -12.70
C LEU A 7 -23.35 32.56 -13.97
N ILE A 8 -22.18 31.96 -14.20
CA ILE A 8 -22.01 30.62 -14.83
C ILE A 8 -20.51 30.29 -14.91
N THR A 9 -20.18 29.16 -14.30
CA THR A 9 -19.04 28.25 -14.52
C THR A 9 -17.63 28.81 -14.39
N MET A 10 -17.04 28.58 -13.22
CA MET A 10 -15.70 28.01 -13.20
C MET A 10 -15.67 26.94 -12.12
N VAL A 11 -16.21 25.76 -12.47
CA VAL A 11 -15.77 24.51 -11.87
C VAL A 11 -14.30 24.42 -12.23
N LEU A 12 -13.44 24.96 -11.35
CA LEU A 12 -12.03 24.62 -11.37
C LEU A 12 -11.99 23.17 -10.93
N LEU A 13 -12.02 22.31 -11.95
CA LEU A 13 -11.68 20.91 -11.93
C LEU A 13 -10.30 20.82 -11.25
N PHE A 14 -10.28 20.72 -9.93
CA PHE A 14 -9.10 20.29 -9.20
C PHE A 14 -8.86 18.88 -9.70
N ALA A 15 -7.94 18.75 -10.65
CA ALA A 15 -7.49 17.49 -11.18
C ALA A 15 -7.17 16.61 -9.98
N VAL A 16 -8.05 15.64 -9.72
CA VAL A 16 -7.73 14.49 -8.88
C VAL A 16 -6.67 13.75 -9.67
N SER A 17 -5.44 14.19 -9.51
CA SER A 17 -4.27 13.45 -9.95
C SER A 17 -4.43 12.08 -9.29
N PRO A 18 -4.47 10.97 -10.05
CA PRO A 18 -4.33 9.67 -9.42
C PRO A 18 -2.92 9.71 -8.82
N VAL A 19 -2.84 9.90 -7.50
CA VAL A 19 -1.61 9.62 -6.77
C VAL A 19 -1.37 8.15 -7.06
N LEU A 20 -0.44 7.90 -7.97
CA LEU A 20 0.12 6.59 -8.17
C LEU A 20 0.87 6.32 -6.86
N VAL A 21 0.20 5.70 -5.89
CA VAL A 21 0.87 5.13 -4.72
C VAL A 21 1.63 3.92 -5.26
N CYS A 22 2.78 4.19 -5.88
CA CYS A 22 3.81 3.21 -6.09
C CYS A 22 4.35 2.96 -4.69
N ALA A 23 4.01 1.81 -4.12
CA ALA A 23 4.51 1.45 -2.81
C ALA A 23 6.05 1.38 -2.90
N ASP A 24 6.74 2.24 -2.15
CA ASP A 24 8.19 2.39 -2.20
C ASP A 24 8.85 1.10 -1.70
N GLU A 25 9.70 0.53 -2.53
CA GLU A 25 10.50 -0.63 -2.14
C GLU A 25 11.68 -0.18 -1.29
N VAL A 26 11.78 -0.76 -0.10
CA VAL A 26 12.86 -0.50 0.85
C VAL A 26 13.81 -1.69 0.84
N THR A 27 15.11 -1.41 0.74
CA THR A 27 16.18 -2.40 0.88
C THR A 27 16.95 -2.13 2.18
N THR A 28 17.08 -3.14 3.04
CA THR A 28 17.85 -3.05 4.28
C THR A 28 19.34 -3.35 4.04
N ASP A 29 20.19 -3.04 5.02
CA ASP A 29 21.62 -3.39 4.99
C ASP A 29 21.88 -4.90 4.92
N SER A 30 20.92 -5.72 5.37
CA SER A 30 20.97 -7.18 5.24
C SER A 30 20.59 -7.70 3.86
N GLY A 31 20.14 -6.82 2.95
CA GLY A 31 19.64 -7.18 1.63
C GLY A 31 18.18 -7.63 1.61
N LEU A 32 17.46 -7.53 2.73
CA LEU A 32 16.01 -7.78 2.75
C LEU A 32 15.30 -6.63 2.02
N ARG A 33 14.41 -7.00 1.09
CA ARG A 33 13.58 -6.07 0.33
C ARG A 33 12.13 -6.22 0.75
N TYR A 34 11.45 -5.11 1.04
CA TYR A 34 10.04 -5.12 1.39
C TYR A 34 9.31 -3.89 0.85
N VAL A 35 7.99 -4.05 0.77
CA VAL A 35 7.06 -3.02 0.31
C VAL A 35 5.88 -2.99 1.28
N ASP A 36 5.62 -1.83 1.87
CA ASP A 36 4.44 -1.62 2.71
C ASP A 36 3.24 -1.26 1.84
N HIS A 37 2.40 -2.27 1.53
CA HIS A 37 1.17 -2.02 0.77
C HIS A 37 0.13 -1.19 1.55
N LEU A 38 0.11 -1.33 2.87
CA LEU A 38 -0.72 -0.54 3.77
C LEU A 38 0.03 -0.33 5.09
N LYS A 39 0.48 0.89 5.33
CA LYS A 39 1.19 1.23 6.57
C LYS A 39 0.22 1.30 7.75
N GLY A 40 0.46 0.50 8.77
CA GLY A 40 -0.29 0.57 10.03
C GLY A 40 0.06 1.80 10.86
N THR A 41 -0.83 2.19 11.76
CA THR A 41 -0.64 3.30 12.72
C THR A 41 -0.44 2.82 14.16
N GLY A 42 -0.39 1.51 14.37
CA GLY A 42 -0.21 0.89 15.68
C GLY A 42 1.23 0.92 16.18
N ALA A 43 1.45 0.36 17.36
CA ALA A 43 2.78 0.17 17.91
C ALA A 43 3.62 -0.76 17.03
N GLU A 44 4.89 -0.41 16.83
CA GLU A 44 5.84 -1.22 16.06
C GLU A 44 6.14 -2.54 16.79
N ALA A 45 6.33 -3.62 16.02
CA ALA A 45 6.71 -4.92 16.57
C ALA A 45 8.12 -4.84 17.17
N ALA A 46 8.27 -5.33 18.40
CA ALA A 46 9.54 -5.29 19.13
C ALA A 46 10.04 -6.70 19.48
N ASN A 47 11.37 -6.86 19.54
CA ASN A 47 12.00 -8.11 19.93
C ASN A 47 11.50 -8.61 21.30
N GLY A 48 11.25 -9.91 21.39
CA GLY A 48 10.75 -10.56 22.61
C GLY A 48 9.24 -10.39 22.86
N LYS A 49 8.51 -9.68 21.99
CA LYS A 49 7.04 -9.59 22.04
C LYS A 49 6.41 -10.62 21.11
N ARG A 50 5.21 -11.09 21.48
CA ARG A 50 4.42 -11.98 20.62
C ARG A 50 3.65 -11.15 19.59
N VAL A 51 3.60 -11.65 18.37
CA VAL A 51 2.85 -11.07 17.25
C VAL A 51 1.86 -12.09 16.71
N SER A 52 0.72 -11.62 16.22
CA SER A 52 -0.26 -12.42 15.48
C SER A 52 -0.29 -11.89 14.04
N VAL A 53 -0.11 -12.78 13.07
CA VAL A 53 0.01 -12.41 11.65
C VAL A 53 -0.83 -13.32 10.77
N HIS A 54 -1.38 -12.75 9.69
CA HIS A 54 -1.76 -13.52 8.52
C HIS A 54 -0.64 -13.42 7.49
N TYR A 55 -0.30 -14.53 6.86
CA TYR A 55 0.78 -14.59 5.90
C TYR A 55 0.51 -15.60 4.79
N THR A 56 1.16 -15.39 3.64
CA THR A 56 1.23 -16.38 2.57
C THR A 56 2.62 -16.36 1.96
N GLY A 57 3.29 -17.52 1.98
CA GLY A 57 4.64 -17.72 1.46
C GLY A 57 4.66 -18.30 0.06
N TRP A 58 5.54 -17.75 -0.78
CA TRP A 58 5.75 -18.16 -2.18
C TRP A 58 7.24 -18.30 -2.47
N LEU A 59 7.61 -19.28 -3.29
CA LEU A 59 8.97 -19.40 -3.82
C LEU A 59 9.16 -18.41 -4.97
N ASP A 60 10.34 -17.80 -5.06
CA ASP A 60 10.69 -16.97 -6.21
C ASP A 60 10.88 -17.82 -7.47
N ASN A 61 10.44 -17.28 -8.60
CA ASN A 61 10.61 -17.88 -9.92
C ASN A 61 11.22 -16.85 -10.88
N GLY A 62 12.44 -16.39 -10.57
CA GLY A 62 13.18 -15.44 -11.38
C GLY A 62 12.61 -14.03 -11.30
N GLY A 63 12.35 -13.54 -10.09
CA GLY A 63 11.72 -12.24 -9.85
C GLY A 63 10.20 -12.23 -10.07
N LYS A 64 9.59 -13.41 -10.22
CA LYS A 64 8.14 -13.59 -10.32
C LYS A 64 7.65 -14.48 -9.19
N LYS A 65 6.41 -14.25 -8.77
CA LYS A 65 5.72 -15.08 -7.80
C LYS A 65 5.60 -16.52 -8.33
N GLY A 66 6.25 -17.47 -7.67
CA GLY A 66 6.26 -18.89 -8.04
C GLY A 66 5.25 -19.72 -7.26
N LYS A 67 5.65 -20.93 -6.84
CA LYS A 67 4.78 -21.89 -6.14
C LYS A 67 4.53 -21.46 -4.69
N LYS A 68 3.26 -21.54 -4.24
CA LYS A 68 2.89 -21.39 -2.82
C LYS A 68 3.52 -22.52 -1.99
N PHE A 69 4.14 -22.19 -0.87
CA PHE A 69 4.67 -23.19 0.06
C PHE A 69 3.90 -23.26 1.38
N ASP A 70 3.37 -22.15 1.88
CA ASP A 70 2.57 -22.11 3.11
C ASP A 70 1.63 -20.89 3.12
N SER A 71 0.53 -20.97 3.88
CA SER A 71 -0.45 -19.89 4.05
C SER A 71 -1.18 -20.07 5.37
N SER A 72 -1.30 -19.01 6.16
CA SER A 72 -2.16 -19.02 7.34
C SER A 72 -3.64 -19.19 6.97
N TYR A 73 -4.05 -18.69 5.80
CA TYR A 73 -5.43 -18.77 5.33
C TYR A 73 -5.85 -20.17 4.89
N ASP A 74 -4.90 -21.07 4.59
CA ASP A 74 -5.25 -22.46 4.22
C ASP A 74 -5.70 -23.28 5.44
N ARG A 75 -5.47 -22.76 6.65
CA ARG A 75 -5.77 -23.42 7.93
C ARG A 75 -6.91 -22.74 8.70
N GLN A 76 -7.58 -21.76 8.10
CA GLN A 76 -8.68 -20.98 8.67
C GLN A 76 -9.98 -21.31 7.93
#